data_AF-A0A8D0A5I9-F1
#
_entry.id   AF-A0A8D0A5I9-F1
#
_cell.length_a   1.000
_cell.length_b   1.000
_cell.length_c   1.000
_cell.angle_alpha   90.00
_cell.angle_beta   90.00
_cell.angle_gamma   90.00
#
_symmetry.space_group_name_H-M   'P 1'
#
loop_
_entity.id
_entity.type
_entity.pdbx_description
1 polymer ?
#
loop_
_entity_poly.entity_id
_entity_poly.type
_entity_poly.pdbx_seq_one_letter_code
_entity_poly.pdbx_strand_id
1 'polypeptide(L)'
;MGELFRSEEMTLAQLFLQSEAAYCCVSELGELGMVQFRDLNPDVNVFQRKFVNEVRRCEEMDRKLRFVEKEIKKANIPTVDTGENPEVPFPRDMIDLEATFEKLENELKEINTNQEALKKNFLELTELKHILHRTQQFFDEMEDPNLLEESSALMEGSEGGRGAPLRLGFVAGVISRERIPTFERMLWRVCRGNVFLRKAEIEDPLEDPATVIHKSVFIIFFQGDQLKNRVKKICEGFRASLYPCPETPQERKEMLAGVNSRIDDLQMVLNQTEDHRQRVLQAASKTMRVWFIKVRKMKAIYHTLNLCNIDVTQKCLIAEVWCPVSDLDSIQFALRRGTERSGSTVPSILNRMQTKQTPPTFNKTNKFTSGFQNIVDAYGIGNYREINPAPYTIITFPFLFAVMFGDMGHGLLMTCIALYLVIRESRLVAQKSDNEMFNMVFAGRYIILLMGMFSLTNEHVTCLFNLNTNRNVKSTFT
;
A
#
# COMPACT_ATOMS: atom_id res chain seq x y z
N MET A 1 14.99 -11.63 -40.72
CA MET A 1 15.66 -12.59 -39.82
C MET A 1 17.09 -12.19 -39.42
N GLY A 2 17.69 -11.14 -39.98
CA GLY A 2 19.06 -10.71 -39.61
C GLY A 2 19.18 -9.76 -38.40
N GLU A 3 18.08 -9.22 -37.89
CA GLU A 3 18.10 -8.15 -36.87
C GLU A 3 18.49 -8.62 -35.45
N LEU A 4 18.36 -9.91 -35.12
CA LEU A 4 18.76 -10.42 -33.80
C LEU A 4 20.24 -10.85 -33.74
N PHE A 5 20.89 -11.02 -34.89
CA PHE A 5 22.24 -11.59 -34.96
C PHE A 5 23.32 -10.61 -34.49
N ARG A 6 23.08 -9.32 -34.66
CA ARG A 6 23.93 -8.22 -34.20
C ARG A 6 23.06 -7.11 -33.65
N SER A 7 23.67 -6.22 -32.88
CA SER A 7 22.96 -5.03 -32.41
C SER A 7 22.52 -4.13 -33.57
N GLU A 8 21.40 -3.44 -33.35
CA GLU A 8 20.89 -2.41 -34.26
C GLU A 8 21.88 -1.26 -34.44
N GLU A 9 21.80 -0.60 -35.60
CA GLU A 9 22.60 0.58 -35.89
C GLU A 9 22.05 1.78 -35.13
N MET A 10 22.87 2.37 -34.26
CA MET A 10 22.55 3.56 -33.50
C MET A 10 23.20 4.79 -34.11
N THR A 11 22.48 5.91 -34.06
CA THR A 11 23.00 7.23 -34.37
C THR A 11 22.79 8.19 -33.21
N LEU A 12 23.71 9.13 -33.04
CA LEU A 12 23.53 10.23 -32.11
C LEU A 12 22.77 11.33 -32.85
N ALA A 13 21.59 11.67 -32.37
CA ALA A 13 20.80 12.77 -32.90
C ALA A 13 20.71 13.92 -31.89
N GLN A 14 20.83 15.13 -32.39
CA GLN A 14 20.59 16.35 -31.64
C GLN A 14 19.18 16.85 -31.95
N LEU A 15 18.40 17.09 -30.92
CA LEU A 15 17.05 17.61 -30.98
C LEU A 15 17.04 19.07 -30.56
N PHE A 16 16.44 19.91 -31.38
CA PHE A 16 16.11 21.29 -31.04
C PHE A 16 14.61 21.38 -30.82
N LEU A 17 14.23 21.56 -29.55
CA LEU A 17 12.85 21.65 -29.11
C LEU A 17 12.56 23.06 -28.63
N GLN A 18 11.49 23.68 -29.12
CA GLN A 18 11.04 24.96 -28.58
C GLN A 18 10.47 24.76 -27.16
N SER A 19 10.69 25.72 -26.26
CA SER A 19 10.23 25.62 -24.86
C SER A 19 8.74 25.28 -24.70
N GLU A 20 7.88 25.80 -25.57
CA GLU A 20 6.42 25.56 -25.53
C GLU A 20 6.03 24.17 -26.05
N ALA A 21 6.75 23.65 -27.05
CA ALA A 21 6.50 22.35 -27.65
C ALA A 21 7.22 21.19 -26.95
N ALA A 22 8.23 21.49 -26.13
CA ALA A 22 9.13 20.49 -25.55
C ALA A 22 8.40 19.44 -24.72
N TYR A 23 7.42 19.84 -23.90
CA TYR A 23 6.65 18.89 -23.10
C TYR A 23 5.86 17.91 -23.98
N CYS A 24 5.15 18.41 -24.99
CA CYS A 24 4.38 17.58 -25.93
C CYS A 24 5.28 16.70 -26.80
N CYS A 25 6.42 17.21 -27.24
CA CYS A 25 7.37 16.43 -28.04
C CYS A 25 7.97 15.29 -27.21
N VAL A 26 8.40 15.56 -25.98
CA VAL A 26 8.95 14.54 -25.09
C VAL A 26 7.90 13.52 -24.66
N SER A 27 6.62 13.91 -24.50
CA SER A 27 5.55 12.96 -24.24
C SER A 27 5.34 11.99 -25.42
N GLU A 28 5.30 12.51 -26.65
CA GLU A 28 5.14 11.68 -27.85
C GLU A 28 6.36 10.78 -28.11
N LEU A 29 7.57 11.28 -27.83
CA LEU A 29 8.79 10.47 -27.84
C LEU A 29 8.76 9.37 -26.78
N GLY A 30 8.19 9.65 -25.60
CA GLY A 30 8.03 8.69 -24.51
C GLY A 30 7.05 7.58 -24.83
N GLU A 31 5.93 7.88 -25.51
CA GLU A 31 4.98 6.86 -25.98
C GLU A 31 5.57 5.98 -27.09
N LEU A 32 6.49 6.52 -27.91
CA LEU A 32 7.21 5.76 -28.93
C LEU A 32 8.32 4.88 -28.32
N GLY A 33 9.05 5.37 -27.31
CA GLY A 33 9.95 4.56 -26.48
C GLY A 33 11.27 4.11 -27.14
N MET A 34 11.72 4.76 -28.22
CA MET A 34 12.91 4.34 -29.00
C MET A 34 14.11 5.30 -28.87
N VAL A 35 14.04 6.26 -27.94
CA VAL A 35 15.09 7.27 -27.74
C VAL A 35 15.69 7.17 -26.35
N GLN A 36 17.00 7.25 -26.26
CA GLN A 36 17.72 7.33 -24.99
C GLN A 36 18.37 8.71 -24.87
N PHE A 37 17.92 9.50 -23.89
CA PHE A 37 18.47 10.83 -23.62
C PHE A 37 19.84 10.73 -22.94
N ARG A 38 20.77 11.56 -23.39
CA ARG A 38 22.06 11.79 -22.73
C ARG A 38 21.94 12.96 -21.76
N ASP A 39 22.58 12.86 -20.60
CA ASP A 39 22.71 13.99 -19.70
C ASP A 39 23.73 14.98 -20.27
N LEU A 40 23.25 16.17 -20.66
CA LEU A 40 24.11 17.26 -21.11
C LEU A 40 24.65 18.11 -19.94
N ASN A 41 24.14 17.91 -18.73
CA ASN A 41 24.45 18.72 -17.55
C ASN A 41 25.01 17.87 -16.40
N PRO A 42 26.13 17.13 -16.58
CA PRO A 42 26.69 16.28 -15.53
C PRO A 42 27.24 17.07 -14.33
N ASP A 43 27.76 18.28 -14.59
CA ASP A 43 28.38 19.13 -13.56
C ASP A 43 27.36 19.95 -12.75
N VAL A 44 26.08 19.92 -13.15
CA VAL A 44 25.01 20.68 -12.51
C VAL A 44 24.27 19.80 -11.52
N ASN A 45 24.27 20.22 -10.24
CA ASN A 45 23.54 19.51 -9.20
C ASN A 45 22.03 19.46 -9.51
N VAL A 46 21.36 18.38 -9.11
CA VAL A 46 19.95 18.12 -9.38
C VAL A 46 19.07 19.31 -8.99
N PHE A 47 19.37 20.01 -7.88
CA PHE A 47 18.58 21.15 -7.38
C PHE A 47 18.71 22.44 -8.21
N GLN A 48 19.77 22.58 -8.99
CA GLN A 48 20.02 23.77 -9.82
C GLN A 48 19.40 23.63 -11.22
N ARG A 49 18.86 22.45 -11.55
CA ARG A 49 18.18 22.20 -12.83
C ARG A 49 16.87 22.98 -12.89
N LYS A 50 16.44 23.34 -14.11
CA LYS A 50 15.32 24.27 -14.32
C LYS A 50 13.97 23.70 -13.86
N PHE A 51 13.69 22.42 -14.13
CA PHE A 51 12.38 21.81 -13.91
C PHE A 51 12.28 21.08 -12.55
N VAL A 52 13.06 21.47 -11.55
CA VAL A 52 13.08 20.81 -10.23
C VAL A 52 11.79 21.05 -9.47
N ASN A 53 11.22 22.24 -9.59
CA ASN A 53 9.99 22.60 -8.89
C ASN A 53 8.80 21.78 -9.40
N GLU A 54 8.73 21.56 -10.71
CA GLU A 54 7.72 20.74 -11.37
C GLU A 54 7.86 19.27 -10.98
N VAL A 55 9.09 18.74 -10.93
CA VAL A 55 9.32 17.36 -10.43
C VAL A 55 8.90 17.22 -8.97
N ARG A 56 9.21 18.20 -8.11
CA ARG A 56 8.80 18.19 -6.70
C ARG A 56 7.28 18.24 -6.55
N ARG A 57 6.59 19.06 -7.36
CA ARG A 57 5.12 19.10 -7.39
C ARG A 57 4.52 17.75 -7.79
N CYS A 58 5.04 17.10 -8.86
CA CYS A 58 4.59 15.76 -9.23
C CYS A 58 4.88 14.71 -8.14
N GLU A 59 6.01 14.81 -7.45
CA GLU A 59 6.34 13.92 -6.33
C GLU A 59 5.42 14.12 -5.13
N GLU A 60 5.03 15.36 -4.84
CA GLU A 60 4.03 15.64 -3.83
C GLU A 60 2.66 15.06 -4.21
N MET A 61 2.23 15.20 -5.47
CA MET A 61 1.01 14.55 -5.98
C MET A 61 1.07 13.03 -5.84
N ASP A 62 2.21 12.39 -6.20
CA ASP A 62 2.39 10.94 -6.02
C ASP A 62 2.32 10.55 -4.53
N ARG A 63 2.86 11.37 -3.61
CA ARG A 63 2.74 11.17 -2.16
C ARG A 63 1.28 11.24 -1.69
N LYS A 64 0.52 12.24 -2.14
CA LYS A 64 -0.92 12.40 -1.82
C LYS A 64 -1.71 11.19 -2.33
N LEU A 65 -1.46 10.75 -3.56
CA LEU A 65 -2.08 9.55 -4.13
C LEU A 65 -1.70 8.27 -3.35
N ARG A 66 -0.44 8.09 -2.94
CA ARG A 66 -0.05 6.92 -2.10
C ARG A 66 -0.76 6.90 -0.75
N PHE A 67 -1.00 8.07 -0.14
CA PHE A 67 -1.80 8.16 1.09
C PHE A 67 -3.23 7.66 0.83
N VAL A 68 -3.89 8.16 -0.22
CA VAL A 68 -5.24 7.72 -0.60
C VAL A 68 -5.28 6.23 -0.94
N GLU A 69 -4.28 5.70 -1.66
CA GLU A 69 -4.17 4.26 -1.95
C GLU A 69 -4.11 3.42 -0.68
N LYS A 70 -3.36 3.87 0.32
CA LYS A 70 -3.26 3.21 1.63
C LYS A 70 -4.60 3.20 2.34
N GLU A 71 -5.35 4.30 2.31
CA GLU A 71 -6.68 4.39 2.90
C GLU A 71 -7.71 3.50 2.17
N ILE A 72 -7.66 3.42 0.84
CA ILE A 72 -8.50 2.51 0.04
C ILE A 72 -8.20 1.04 0.39
N LYS A 73 -6.92 0.68 0.52
CA LYS A 73 -6.51 -0.68 0.92
C LYS A 73 -6.96 -1.02 2.33
N LYS A 74 -6.85 -0.09 3.29
CA LYS A 74 -7.38 -0.29 4.65
C LYS A 74 -8.89 -0.51 4.67
N ALA A 75 -9.63 0.14 3.76
CA ALA A 75 -11.07 -0.02 3.62
C ALA A 75 -11.50 -1.27 2.83
N ASN A 76 -10.55 -2.12 2.39
CA ASN A 76 -10.80 -3.32 1.58
C ASN A 76 -11.66 -3.07 0.33
N ILE A 77 -11.56 -1.88 -0.29
CA ILE A 77 -12.28 -1.57 -1.52
C ILE A 77 -11.46 -2.10 -2.71
N PRO A 78 -12.02 -2.99 -3.55
CA PRO A 78 -11.30 -3.49 -4.72
C PRO A 78 -11.10 -2.36 -5.74
N THR A 79 -9.84 -2.07 -6.08
CA THR A 79 -9.53 -1.18 -7.21
C THR A 79 -9.71 -1.95 -8.50
N VAL A 80 -10.66 -1.55 -9.34
CA VAL A 80 -10.85 -2.15 -10.68
C VAL A 80 -9.76 -1.62 -11.61
N ASP A 81 -9.01 -2.52 -12.24
CA ASP A 81 -8.05 -2.16 -13.29
C ASP A 81 -8.79 -2.20 -14.63
N THR A 82 -9.10 -1.03 -15.21
CA THR A 82 -9.74 -0.93 -16.53
C THR A 82 -8.76 -1.21 -17.67
N GLY A 83 -7.45 -1.35 -17.39
CA GLY A 83 -6.42 -1.60 -18.40
C GLY A 83 -6.18 -0.42 -19.36
N GLU A 84 -6.84 0.72 -19.13
CA GLU A 84 -6.71 1.91 -19.95
C GLU A 84 -5.36 2.59 -19.67
N ASN A 85 -4.58 2.82 -20.72
CA ASN A 85 -3.37 3.63 -20.67
C ASN A 85 -3.76 5.08 -21.07
N PRO A 86 -4.00 5.99 -20.10
CA PRO A 86 -4.42 7.34 -20.43
C PRO A 86 -3.31 8.11 -21.15
N GLU A 87 -3.74 9.02 -22.03
CA GLU A 87 -2.85 10.00 -22.62
C GLU A 87 -2.24 10.93 -21.55
N VAL A 88 -1.05 11.43 -21.86
CA VAL A 88 -0.33 12.38 -21.01
C VAL A 88 -1.14 13.68 -20.88
N PRO A 89 -1.40 14.16 -19.65
CA PRO A 89 -2.10 15.42 -19.44
C PRO A 89 -1.22 16.61 -19.83
N PHE A 90 -1.83 17.72 -20.23
CA PHE A 90 -1.10 18.94 -20.52
C PHE A 90 -0.59 19.59 -19.22
N PRO A 91 0.47 20.41 -19.29
CA PRO A 91 0.97 21.15 -18.11
C PRO A 91 -0.07 22.06 -17.45
N ARG A 92 -1.09 22.50 -18.18
CA ARG A 92 -2.19 23.32 -17.64
C ARG A 92 -3.07 22.51 -16.68
N ASP A 93 -3.38 21.28 -17.06
CA ASP A 93 -4.20 20.36 -16.26
C ASP A 93 -3.51 19.94 -14.96
N MET A 94 -2.19 20.16 -14.84
CA MET A 94 -1.43 19.90 -13.61
C MET A 94 -2.01 20.63 -12.41
N ILE A 95 -2.39 21.90 -12.60
CA ILE A 95 -2.89 22.77 -11.52
C ILE A 95 -4.25 22.26 -11.04
N ASP A 96 -5.11 21.85 -11.97
CA ASP A 96 -6.42 21.29 -11.66
C ASP A 96 -6.27 19.93 -10.94
N LEU A 97 -5.35 19.08 -11.40
CA LEU A 97 -5.03 17.81 -10.75
C LEU A 97 -4.48 18.01 -9.34
N GLU A 98 -3.62 19.00 -9.11
CA GLU A 98 -3.13 19.33 -7.76
C GLU A 98 -4.27 19.77 -6.84
N ALA A 99 -5.12 20.69 -7.30
CA ALA A 99 -6.25 21.18 -6.52
C ALA A 99 -7.22 20.05 -6.14
N THR A 100 -7.52 19.15 -7.09
CA THR A 100 -8.36 17.98 -6.83
C THR A 100 -7.74 17.00 -5.84
N PHE A 101 -6.43 16.70 -5.95
CA PHE A 101 -5.76 15.79 -5.02
C PHE A 101 -5.59 16.38 -3.63
N GLU A 102 -5.35 17.69 -3.52
CA GLU A 102 -5.27 18.38 -2.24
C GLU A 102 -6.63 18.44 -1.55
N LYS A 103 -7.70 18.72 -2.29
CA LYS A 103 -9.07 18.66 -1.76
C LYS A 103 -9.40 17.26 -1.24
N LEU A 104 -9.08 16.22 -2.01
CA LEU A 104 -9.33 14.83 -1.62
C LEU A 104 -8.52 14.41 -0.38
N GLU A 105 -7.25 14.80 -0.31
CA GLU A 105 -6.41 14.51 0.86
C GLU A 105 -6.93 15.21 2.12
N ASN A 106 -7.28 16.49 2.01
CA ASN A 106 -7.80 17.27 3.13
C ASN A 106 -9.15 16.74 3.62
N GLU A 107 -10.07 16.42 2.71
CA GLU A 107 -11.36 15.82 3.05
C GLU A 107 -11.17 14.47 3.78
N LEU A 108 -10.29 13.59 3.30
CA LEU A 108 -10.03 12.31 3.97
C LEU A 108 -9.33 12.47 5.32
N LYS A 109 -8.39 13.41 5.45
CA LYS A 109 -7.74 13.70 6.74
C LYS A 109 -8.74 14.23 7.76
N GLU A 110 -9.59 15.17 7.36
CA GLU A 110 -10.62 15.75 8.22
C GLU A 110 -11.61 14.68 8.68
N ILE A 111 -12.11 13.85 7.75
CA ILE A 111 -12.99 12.73 8.07
C ILE A 111 -12.31 11.77 9.05
N ASN A 112 -11.05 11.40 8.83
CA ASN A 112 -10.33 10.49 9.72
C ASN A 112 -10.14 11.09 11.12
N THR A 113 -9.78 12.36 11.25
CA THR A 113 -9.65 13.04 12.55
C THR A 113 -10.98 13.16 13.27
N ASN A 114 -12.05 13.49 12.55
CA ASN A 114 -13.40 13.60 13.11
C ASN A 114 -13.93 12.23 13.53
N GLN A 115 -13.66 11.18 12.75
CA GLN A 115 -14.05 9.81 13.07
C GLN A 115 -13.31 9.30 14.31
N GLU A 116 -12.02 9.59 14.47
CA GLU A 116 -11.27 9.23 15.68
C GLU A 116 -11.82 9.96 16.93
N ALA A 117 -12.09 11.27 16.82
CA ALA A 117 -12.69 12.04 17.90
C ALA A 117 -14.10 11.55 18.27
N LEU A 118 -14.95 11.25 17.27
CA LEU A 118 -16.29 10.70 17.48
C LEU A 118 -16.24 9.31 18.13
N LYS A 119 -15.34 8.43 17.66
CA LYS A 119 -15.14 7.10 18.27
C LYS A 119 -14.69 7.22 19.72
N LYS A 120 -13.78 8.14 20.04
CA LYS A 120 -13.35 8.39 21.42
C LYS A 120 -14.50 8.87 22.30
N ASN A 121 -15.29 9.83 21.83
CA ASN A 121 -16.46 10.33 22.56
C ASN A 121 -17.53 9.24 22.75
N PHE A 122 -17.77 8.42 21.72
CA PHE A 122 -18.69 7.29 21.77
C PHE A 122 -18.23 6.26 22.80
N LEU A 123 -16.93 5.96 22.85
CA LEU A 123 -16.35 5.04 23.83
C LEU A 123 -16.48 5.58 25.26
N GLU A 124 -16.19 6.86 25.49
CA GLU A 124 -16.34 7.49 26.81
C GLU A 124 -17.80 7.46 27.30
N LEU A 125 -18.77 7.71 26.42
CA LEU A 125 -20.19 7.64 26.76
C LEU A 125 -20.68 6.21 26.96
N THR A 126 -20.16 5.25 26.19
CA THR A 126 -20.47 3.82 26.36
C THR A 126 -19.93 3.31 27.69
N GLU A 127 -18.70 3.69 28.07
CA GLU A 127 -18.14 3.43 29.40
C GLU A 127 -19.05 4.00 30.50
N LEU A 128 -19.48 5.27 30.36
CA LEU A 128 -20.40 5.90 31.30
C LEU A 128 -21.75 5.18 31.40
N LYS A 129 -22.33 4.74 30.26
CA LYS A 129 -23.58 3.96 30.21
C LYS A 129 -23.45 2.67 31.01
N HIS A 130 -22.37 1.90 30.79
CA HIS A 130 -22.13 0.66 31.52
C HIS A 130 -21.94 0.91 33.01
N ILE A 131 -21.22 1.98 33.38
CA ILE A 131 -21.08 2.37 34.79
C ILE A 131 -22.45 2.67 35.41
N LEU A 132 -23.27 3.50 34.78
CA LEU A 132 -24.58 3.88 35.33
C LEU A 132 -25.51 2.67 35.48
N HIS A 133 -25.55 1.78 34.48
CA HIS A 133 -26.36 0.56 34.51
C HIS A 133 -25.90 -0.41 35.62
N ARG A 134 -24.60 -0.66 35.73
CA ARG A 134 -24.05 -1.55 36.77
C ARG A 134 -24.17 -0.94 38.16
N THR A 135 -23.95 0.37 38.29
CA THR A 135 -24.12 1.10 39.56
C THR A 135 -25.56 1.02 40.04
N GLN A 136 -26.55 1.17 39.14
CA GLN A 136 -27.96 0.96 39.50
C GLN A 136 -28.20 -0.44 40.07
N GLN A 137 -27.72 -1.48 39.38
CA GLN A 137 -27.83 -2.86 39.85
C GLN A 137 -27.19 -3.07 41.24
N PHE A 138 -26.01 -2.50 41.49
CA PHE A 138 -25.32 -2.62 42.78
C PHE A 138 -26.02 -1.90 43.93
N PHE A 139 -26.65 -0.75 43.67
CA PHE A 139 -27.42 -0.04 44.69
C PHE A 139 -28.76 -0.74 44.97
N ASP A 140 -29.42 -1.27 43.94
CA ASP A 140 -30.64 -2.07 44.11
C ASP A 140 -30.35 -3.37 44.91
N GLU A 141 -29.16 -3.99 44.73
CA GLU A 141 -28.69 -5.12 45.55
C GLU A 141 -28.34 -4.74 47.01
N MET A 142 -28.02 -3.47 47.30
CA MET A 142 -27.73 -2.96 48.65
C MET A 142 -28.99 -2.60 49.45
N GLU A 143 -30.14 -2.40 48.78
CA GLU A 143 -31.43 -2.20 49.44
C GLU A 143 -32.02 -3.51 49.99
N ASP A 144 -31.37 -4.66 49.75
CA ASP A 144 -31.75 -5.97 50.28
C ASP A 144 -31.29 -6.12 51.76
N PRO A 145 -32.21 -6.27 52.73
CA PRO A 145 -31.93 -6.12 54.17
C PRO A 145 -30.85 -7.05 54.75
N ASN A 146 -30.56 -8.18 54.10
CA ASN A 146 -29.60 -9.17 54.60
C ASN A 146 -28.12 -8.78 54.42
N LEU A 147 -27.79 -7.86 53.51
CA LEU A 147 -26.39 -7.45 53.21
C LEU A 147 -25.92 -6.23 54.02
N LEU A 148 -26.87 -5.46 54.58
CA LEU A 148 -26.59 -4.34 55.47
C LEU A 148 -26.02 -4.80 56.82
N GLU A 149 -26.41 -5.99 57.32
CA GLU A 149 -25.84 -6.55 58.54
C GLU A 149 -24.35 -6.94 58.37
N GLU A 150 -23.96 -7.51 57.23
CA GLU A 150 -22.59 -7.97 56.99
C GLU A 150 -21.60 -6.80 56.75
N SER A 151 -22.07 -5.73 56.12
CA SER A 151 -21.30 -4.49 55.89
C SER A 151 -21.17 -3.63 57.15
N SER A 152 -22.20 -3.64 58.01
CA SER A 152 -22.15 -3.00 59.35
C SER A 152 -21.17 -3.73 60.27
N ALA A 153 -21.17 -5.06 60.26
CA ALA A 153 -20.29 -5.89 61.10
C ALA A 153 -18.79 -5.74 60.79
N LEU A 154 -18.41 -5.40 59.55
CA LEU A 154 -17.01 -5.18 59.16
C LEU A 154 -16.50 -3.77 59.46
N MET A 155 -17.39 -2.77 59.64
CA MET A 155 -17.04 -1.38 59.95
C MET A 155 -17.17 -1.02 61.45
N GLU A 156 -17.86 -1.83 62.25
CA GLU A 156 -17.96 -1.67 63.72
C GLU A 156 -16.67 -2.09 64.45
N GLY A 157 -15.55 -1.44 64.12
CA GLY A 157 -14.28 -1.55 64.85
C GLY A 157 -13.93 -0.32 65.69
N SER A 158 -14.80 0.69 65.76
CA SER A 158 -14.56 1.92 66.52
C SER A 158 -15.81 2.32 67.30
N GLU A 159 -15.67 2.41 68.61
CA GLU A 159 -16.73 2.64 69.59
C GLU A 159 -17.60 3.87 69.31
N GLY A 160 -18.91 3.70 69.55
CA GLY A 160 -19.77 4.72 70.14
C GLY A 160 -20.40 5.76 69.20
N GLY A 161 -21.59 5.45 68.66
CA GLY A 161 -22.46 6.49 68.08
C GLY A 161 -23.67 5.93 67.32
N ARG A 162 -24.79 5.67 68.01
CA ARG A 162 -26.09 5.41 67.39
C ARG A 162 -26.59 6.67 66.66
N GLY A 163 -27.02 6.52 65.40
CA GLY A 163 -28.13 7.33 64.86
C GLY A 163 -27.82 8.42 63.83
N ALA A 164 -26.87 8.23 62.91
CA ALA A 164 -26.83 9.01 61.66
C ALA A 164 -26.72 8.08 60.46
N PRO A 165 -27.47 8.30 59.35
CA PRO A 165 -27.26 7.53 58.13
C PRO A 165 -25.81 7.71 57.70
N LEU A 166 -25.04 6.62 57.64
CA LEU A 166 -23.65 6.64 57.19
C LEU A 166 -23.61 7.17 55.76
N ARG A 167 -23.23 8.44 55.58
CA ARG A 167 -23.07 9.04 54.26
C ARG A 167 -21.74 8.59 53.67
N LEU A 168 -21.72 7.38 53.11
CA LEU A 168 -20.58 6.82 52.40
C LEU A 168 -20.34 7.60 51.10
N GLY A 169 -19.12 8.06 50.89
CA GLY A 169 -18.70 8.58 49.60
C GLY A 169 -18.34 7.42 48.67
N PHE A 170 -18.67 7.54 47.39
CA PHE A 170 -18.25 6.55 46.39
C PHE A 170 -17.57 7.19 45.19
N VAL A 171 -16.72 6.41 44.53
CA VAL A 171 -16.07 6.74 43.26
C VAL A 171 -16.25 5.56 42.32
N ALA A 172 -16.73 5.83 41.11
CA ALA A 172 -16.88 4.84 40.06
C ALA A 172 -15.93 5.14 38.90
N GLY A 173 -15.45 4.08 38.25
CA GLY A 173 -14.56 4.20 37.12
C GLY A 173 -14.39 2.91 36.35
N VAL A 174 -13.59 3.00 35.29
CA VAL A 174 -13.27 1.88 34.39
C VAL A 174 -11.76 1.61 34.42
N ILE A 175 -11.39 0.34 34.43
CA ILE A 175 -10.00 -0.12 34.39
C ILE A 175 -9.85 -1.33 33.45
N SER A 176 -8.67 -1.48 32.85
CA SER A 176 -8.34 -2.68 32.07
C SER A 176 -8.37 -3.93 32.96
N ARG A 177 -8.97 -5.01 32.44
CA ARG A 177 -9.20 -6.28 33.16
C ARG A 177 -7.92 -6.89 33.73
N GLU A 178 -6.82 -6.78 32.99
CA GLU A 178 -5.51 -7.34 33.38
C GLU A 178 -4.94 -6.70 34.65
N ARG A 179 -5.30 -5.43 34.92
CA ARG A 179 -4.73 -4.65 36.03
C ARG A 179 -5.52 -4.75 37.33
N ILE A 180 -6.72 -5.35 37.29
CA ILE A 180 -7.63 -5.45 38.45
C ILE A 180 -6.99 -6.12 39.66
N PRO A 181 -6.33 -7.29 39.55
CA PRO A 181 -5.79 -7.98 40.72
C PRO A 181 -4.72 -7.16 41.44
N THR A 182 -3.90 -6.43 40.68
CA THR A 182 -2.86 -5.55 41.23
C THR A 182 -3.46 -4.29 41.85
N PHE A 183 -4.50 -3.73 41.21
CA PHE A 183 -5.24 -2.58 41.70
C PHE A 183 -5.89 -2.86 43.06
N GLU A 184 -6.59 -3.99 43.20
CA GLU A 184 -7.25 -4.42 44.43
C GLU A 184 -6.26 -4.56 45.61
N ARG A 185 -5.11 -5.22 45.38
CA ARG A 185 -4.06 -5.37 46.39
C ARG A 185 -3.47 -4.02 46.81
N MET A 186 -3.28 -3.10 45.87
CA MET A 186 -2.76 -1.75 46.17
C MET A 186 -3.76 -0.95 47.00
N LEU A 187 -5.04 -0.99 46.62
CA LEU A 187 -6.13 -0.32 47.32
C LEU A 187 -6.22 -0.81 48.79
N TRP A 188 -6.17 -2.13 48.98
CA TRP A 188 -6.19 -2.76 50.31
C TRP A 188 -4.99 -2.33 51.17
N ARG A 189 -3.77 -2.38 50.62
CA ARG A 189 -2.54 -2.03 51.34
C ARG A 189 -2.49 -0.58 51.79
N VAL A 190 -2.89 0.35 50.92
CA VAL A 190 -2.81 1.81 51.21
C VAL A 190 -3.95 2.26 52.13
N CYS A 191 -5.13 1.67 51.98
CA CYS A 191 -6.32 2.05 52.74
C CYS A 191 -6.56 1.19 54.00
N ARG A 192 -5.68 0.22 54.28
CA ARG A 192 -5.71 -0.67 55.46
C ARG A 192 -7.06 -1.40 55.66
N GLY A 193 -7.75 -1.70 54.56
CA GLY A 193 -9.05 -2.39 54.60
C GLY A 193 -10.27 -1.47 54.80
N ASN A 194 -10.11 -0.16 54.98
CA ASN A 194 -11.22 0.78 55.21
C ASN A 194 -11.97 1.19 53.93
N VAL A 195 -11.86 0.40 52.86
CA VAL A 195 -12.39 0.72 51.53
C VAL A 195 -13.00 -0.53 50.92
N PHE A 196 -14.24 -0.41 50.45
CA PHE A 196 -14.99 -1.51 49.87
C PHE A 196 -15.03 -1.39 48.35
N LEU A 197 -14.49 -2.39 47.65
CA LEU A 197 -14.40 -2.44 46.19
C LEU A 197 -15.44 -3.43 45.63
N ARG A 198 -16.34 -2.95 44.77
CA ARG A 198 -17.18 -3.78 43.91
C ARG A 198 -16.67 -3.70 42.47
N LYS A 199 -16.69 -4.82 41.75
CA LYS A 199 -16.24 -4.92 40.36
C LYS A 199 -17.28 -5.65 39.52
N ALA A 200 -17.50 -5.18 38.30
CA ALA A 200 -18.34 -5.81 37.29
C ALA A 200 -17.57 -5.86 35.97
N GLU A 201 -17.64 -6.99 35.29
CA GLU A 201 -17.03 -7.14 33.97
C GLU A 201 -17.97 -6.59 32.89
N ILE A 202 -17.39 -5.94 31.88
CA ILE A 202 -18.10 -5.58 30.65
C ILE A 202 -17.93 -6.77 29.69
N GLU A 203 -19.03 -7.35 29.25
CA GLU A 203 -19.04 -8.53 28.36
C GLU A 203 -18.60 -8.14 26.94
N ASP A 204 -19.03 -6.97 26.46
CA ASP A 204 -18.68 -6.46 25.15
C ASP A 204 -17.27 -5.84 25.16
N PRO A 205 -16.35 -6.30 24.30
CA PRO A 205 -15.07 -5.65 24.13
C PRO A 205 -15.27 -4.25 23.53
N LEU A 206 -14.72 -3.23 24.20
CA LEU A 206 -14.71 -1.87 23.66
C LEU A 206 -13.46 -1.70 22.78
N GLU A 207 -13.67 -1.30 21.54
CA GLU A 207 -12.59 -0.97 20.61
C GLU A 207 -12.00 0.40 20.97
N ASP A 208 -10.86 0.43 21.68
CA ASP A 208 -10.02 1.63 21.70
C ASP A 208 -9.40 1.80 20.30
N PRO A 209 -9.20 3.04 19.79
CA PRO A 209 -8.73 3.29 18.42
C PRO A 209 -7.37 2.65 18.08
N ALA A 210 -6.64 2.12 19.06
CA ALA A 210 -5.39 1.39 18.87
C ALA A 210 -5.45 -0.12 19.20
N THR A 211 -6.38 -0.59 20.06
CA THR A 211 -6.40 -1.99 20.56
C THR A 211 -7.77 -2.37 21.12
N VAL A 212 -8.18 -3.62 20.91
CA VAL A 212 -9.34 -4.22 21.59
C VAL A 212 -8.95 -4.51 23.03
N ILE A 213 -9.48 -3.78 24.00
CA ILE A 213 -9.17 -3.97 25.43
C ILE A 213 -10.45 -4.37 26.17
N HIS A 214 -10.40 -5.50 26.86
CA HIS A 214 -11.43 -5.83 27.84
C HIS A 214 -11.28 -4.92 29.06
N LYS A 215 -12.31 -4.13 29.31
CA LYS A 215 -12.40 -3.23 30.46
C LYS A 215 -13.41 -3.77 31.47
N SER A 216 -13.24 -3.39 32.72
CA SER A 216 -14.19 -3.70 33.79
C SER A 216 -14.52 -2.43 34.57
N VAL A 217 -15.77 -2.36 35.01
CA VAL A 217 -16.27 -1.29 35.87
C VAL A 217 -15.93 -1.63 37.31
N PHE A 218 -15.54 -0.61 38.07
CA PHE A 218 -15.37 -0.73 39.50
C PHE A 218 -16.04 0.43 40.24
N ILE A 219 -16.51 0.14 41.45
CA ILE A 219 -17.09 1.11 42.38
C ILE A 219 -16.39 0.95 43.71
N ILE A 220 -15.92 2.07 44.26
CA ILE A 220 -15.16 2.13 45.51
C ILE A 220 -15.97 2.95 46.50
N PHE A 221 -16.37 2.33 47.60
CA PHE A 221 -17.00 3.00 48.74
C PHE A 221 -15.95 3.29 49.81
N PHE A 222 -15.96 4.51 50.34
CA PHE A 222 -15.05 4.97 51.38
C PHE A 222 -15.74 6.00 52.30
N GLN A 223 -15.20 6.17 53.50
CA GLN A 223 -15.67 7.15 54.47
C GLN A 223 -14.60 8.21 54.71
N GLY A 224 -14.93 9.48 54.42
CA GLY A 224 -14.06 10.64 54.67
C GLY A 224 -13.18 11.09 53.48
N ASP A 225 -12.89 12.40 53.44
CA ASP A 225 -12.24 13.06 52.31
C ASP A 225 -10.75 12.72 52.15
N GLN A 226 -10.05 12.36 53.23
CA GLN A 226 -8.64 11.96 53.13
C GLN A 226 -8.47 10.64 52.36
N LEU A 227 -9.40 9.70 52.51
CA LEU A 227 -9.41 8.45 51.75
C LEU A 227 -9.76 8.70 50.28
N LYS A 228 -10.72 9.60 50.00
CA LYS A 228 -11.06 10.04 48.63
C LYS A 228 -9.83 10.48 47.83
N ASN A 229 -8.99 11.34 48.43
CA ASN A 229 -7.79 11.85 47.76
C ASN A 229 -6.72 10.78 47.55
N ARG A 230 -6.60 9.80 48.45
CA ARG A 230 -5.71 8.64 48.29
C ARG A 230 -6.19 7.72 47.17
N VAL A 231 -7.50 7.40 47.15
CA VAL A 231 -8.11 6.56 46.13
C VAL A 231 -7.96 7.19 44.74
N LYS A 232 -8.23 8.49 44.59
CA LYS A 232 -8.03 9.21 43.32
C LYS A 232 -6.59 9.10 42.79
N LYS A 233 -5.59 9.29 43.65
CA LYS A 233 -4.17 9.13 43.28
C LYS A 233 -3.83 7.71 42.83
N ILE A 234 -4.43 6.69 43.46
CA ILE A 234 -4.26 5.29 43.04
C ILE A 234 -4.92 5.08 41.66
N CYS A 235 -6.16 5.56 41.46
CA CYS A 235 -6.85 5.48 40.18
C CYS A 235 -6.04 6.14 39.05
N GLU A 236 -5.49 7.34 39.28
CA GLU A 236 -4.60 8.03 38.34
C GLU A 236 -3.32 7.22 38.05
N GLY A 237 -2.68 6.65 39.07
CA GLY A 237 -1.48 5.83 38.93
C GLY A 237 -1.67 4.57 38.09
N PHE A 238 -2.86 3.97 38.16
CA PHE A 238 -3.23 2.79 37.34
C PHE A 238 -3.82 3.15 35.97
N ARG A 239 -3.97 4.45 35.65
CA ARG A 239 -4.64 4.98 34.46
C ARG A 239 -6.11 4.54 34.35
N ALA A 240 -6.82 4.54 35.47
CA ALA A 240 -8.26 4.30 35.50
C ALA A 240 -9.03 5.60 35.13
N SER A 241 -10.03 5.47 34.28
CA SER A 241 -10.93 6.58 33.90
C SER A 241 -12.01 6.74 34.97
N LEU A 242 -12.06 7.90 35.62
CA LEU A 242 -13.05 8.20 36.65
C LEU A 242 -14.21 9.00 36.06
N TYR A 243 -15.44 8.59 36.38
CA TYR A 243 -16.64 9.25 35.87
C TYR A 243 -17.52 9.79 37.01
N PRO A 244 -18.10 11.00 36.86
CA PRO A 244 -19.03 11.53 37.85
C PRO A 244 -20.34 10.73 37.82
N CYS A 245 -20.71 10.15 38.95
CA CYS A 245 -21.95 9.40 39.11
C CYS A 245 -22.85 10.10 40.14
N PRO A 246 -24.12 10.41 39.81
CA PRO A 246 -25.07 10.99 40.76
C PRO A 246 -25.33 10.09 41.97
N GLU A 247 -25.49 10.70 43.15
CA GLU A 247 -25.80 10.01 44.40
C GLU A 247 -27.26 9.52 44.43
N THR A 248 -28.19 10.25 43.79
CA THR A 248 -29.62 9.91 43.83
C THR A 248 -30.04 8.94 42.71
N PRO A 249 -30.97 8.00 42.99
CA PRO A 249 -31.42 7.02 41.99
C PRO A 249 -32.25 7.67 40.86
N GLN A 250 -32.96 8.76 41.13
CA GLN A 250 -33.75 9.48 40.13
C GLN A 250 -32.87 10.22 39.12
N GLU A 251 -31.88 10.99 39.59
CA GLU A 251 -30.93 11.69 38.70
C GLU A 251 -30.09 10.70 37.89
N ARG A 252 -29.80 9.51 38.44
CA ARG A 252 -29.09 8.45 37.71
C ARG A 252 -29.92 7.91 36.53
N LYS A 253 -31.22 7.69 36.72
CA LYS A 253 -32.13 7.27 35.65
C LYS A 253 -32.25 8.34 34.56
N GLU A 254 -32.32 9.62 34.95
CA GLU A 254 -32.35 10.74 34.01
C GLU A 254 -31.04 10.87 33.23
N MET A 255 -29.89 10.79 33.90
CA MET A 255 -28.58 10.80 33.26
C MET A 255 -28.40 9.60 32.32
N LEU A 256 -28.85 8.41 32.70
CA LEU A 256 -28.80 7.21 31.85
C LEU A 256 -29.66 7.39 30.59
N ALA A 257 -30.88 7.92 30.71
CA ALA A 257 -31.73 8.23 29.56
C ALA A 257 -31.07 9.26 28.62
N GLY A 258 -30.48 10.33 29.18
CA GLY A 258 -29.76 11.33 28.41
C GLY A 258 -28.50 10.79 27.71
N VAL A 259 -27.74 9.91 28.38
CA VAL A 259 -26.56 9.26 27.80
C VAL A 259 -26.96 8.30 26.68
N ASN A 260 -28.04 7.52 26.85
CA ASN A 260 -28.56 6.64 25.79
C ASN A 260 -28.97 7.43 24.53
N SER A 261 -29.72 8.52 24.69
CA SER A 261 -30.10 9.37 23.55
C SER A 261 -28.87 9.91 22.82
N ARG A 262 -27.85 10.37 23.54
CA ARG A 262 -26.60 10.87 22.93
C ARG A 262 -25.80 9.76 22.24
N ILE A 263 -25.81 8.54 22.77
CA ILE A 263 -25.17 7.39 22.15
C ILE A 263 -25.87 7.06 20.83
N ASP A 264 -27.19 7.05 20.82
CA ASP A 264 -27.98 6.79 19.60
C ASP A 264 -27.73 7.86 18.53
N ASP A 265 -27.70 9.15 18.92
CA ASP A 265 -27.38 10.27 18.04
C ASP A 265 -25.95 10.15 17.47
N LEU A 266 -24.96 9.86 18.32
CA LEU A 266 -23.57 9.69 17.89
C LEU A 266 -23.38 8.48 16.98
N GLN A 267 -24.10 7.38 17.24
CA GLN A 267 -24.07 6.20 16.39
C GLN A 267 -24.64 6.50 15.01
N MET A 268 -25.71 7.29 14.93
CA MET A 268 -26.27 7.75 13.66
C MET A 268 -25.26 8.61 12.89
N VAL A 269 -24.61 9.57 13.55
CA VAL A 269 -23.58 10.43 12.93
C VAL A 269 -22.36 9.62 12.48
N LEU A 270 -21.94 8.63 13.28
CA LEU A 270 -20.79 7.78 12.97
C LEU A 270 -21.07 6.92 11.73
N ASN A 271 -22.27 6.32 11.63
CA ASN A 271 -22.70 5.56 10.45
C ASN A 271 -22.75 6.45 9.20
N GLN A 272 -23.35 7.64 9.30
CA GLN A 272 -23.39 8.60 8.19
C GLN A 272 -22.00 9.05 7.73
N THR A 273 -21.08 9.26 8.68
CA THR A 273 -19.69 9.64 8.39
C THR A 273 -18.96 8.50 7.70
N GLU A 274 -19.19 7.26 8.12
CA GLU A 274 -18.61 6.07 7.49
C GLU A 274 -19.15 5.86 6.07
N ASP A 275 -20.46 6.03 5.85
CA ASP A 275 -21.08 5.97 4.53
C ASP A 275 -20.57 7.07 3.60
N HIS A 276 -20.36 8.29 4.11
CA HIS A 276 -19.75 9.38 3.35
C HIS A 276 -18.31 9.05 2.97
N ARG A 277 -17.50 8.60 3.94
CA ARG A 277 -16.11 8.16 3.71
C ARG A 277 -16.05 7.07 2.64
N GLN A 278 -16.92 6.06 2.73
CA GLN A 278 -16.95 4.95 1.79
C GLN A 278 -17.34 5.41 0.39
N ARG A 279 -18.30 6.32 0.24
CA ARG A 279 -18.67 6.92 -1.06
C ARG A 279 -17.51 7.69 -1.69
N VAL A 280 -16.81 8.52 -0.91
CA VAL A 280 -15.63 9.27 -1.39
C VAL A 280 -14.51 8.32 -1.82
N LEU A 281 -14.21 7.31 -1.01
CA LEU A 281 -13.18 6.30 -1.34
C LEU A 281 -13.56 5.46 -2.56
N GLN A 282 -14.84 5.10 -2.73
CA GLN A 282 -15.31 4.38 -3.92
C GLN A 282 -15.19 5.24 -5.18
N ALA A 283 -15.53 6.53 -5.12
CA ALA A 283 -15.37 7.45 -6.24
C ALA A 283 -13.90 7.60 -6.63
N ALA A 284 -13.01 7.79 -5.64
CA ALA A 284 -11.57 7.89 -5.85
C ALA A 284 -10.96 6.58 -6.40
N SER A 285 -11.41 5.42 -5.92
CA SER A 285 -10.92 4.10 -6.33
C SER A 285 -11.07 3.86 -7.84
N LYS A 286 -12.15 4.36 -8.46
CA LYS A 286 -12.41 4.19 -9.90
C LYS A 286 -11.37 4.90 -10.78
N THR A 287 -10.93 6.09 -10.40
CA THR A 287 -9.99 6.91 -11.19
C THR A 287 -8.55 6.81 -10.72
N MET A 288 -8.30 6.11 -9.61
CA MET A 288 -7.01 6.06 -8.93
C MET A 288 -5.84 5.62 -9.83
N ARG A 289 -6.05 4.56 -10.62
CA ARG A 289 -5.03 4.02 -11.53
C ARG A 289 -4.65 5.03 -12.61
N VAL A 290 -5.65 5.68 -13.19
CA VAL A 290 -5.47 6.73 -14.22
C VAL A 290 -4.66 7.89 -13.65
N TRP A 291 -4.97 8.33 -12.42
CA TRP A 291 -4.23 9.39 -11.75
C TRP A 291 -2.76 9.03 -11.49
N PHE A 292 -2.49 7.82 -11.02
CA PHE A 292 -1.11 7.35 -10.85
C PHE A 292 -0.33 7.32 -12.17
N ILE A 293 -0.93 6.82 -13.25
CA ILE A 293 -0.27 6.76 -14.55
C ILE A 293 0.03 8.18 -15.04
N LYS A 294 -0.95 9.10 -14.98
CA LYS A 294 -0.79 10.50 -15.38
C LYS A 294 0.34 11.20 -14.63
N VAL A 295 0.34 11.12 -13.28
CA VAL A 295 1.37 11.77 -12.44
C VAL A 295 2.75 11.17 -12.68
N ARG A 296 2.86 9.84 -12.83
CA ARG A 296 4.14 9.17 -13.09
C ARG A 296 4.69 9.48 -14.48
N LYS A 297 3.84 9.51 -15.52
CA LYS A 297 4.23 9.94 -16.86
C LYS A 297 4.73 11.40 -16.83
N MET A 298 4.01 12.29 -16.16
CA MET A 298 4.41 13.69 -16.02
C MET A 298 5.74 13.84 -15.28
N LYS A 299 5.93 13.13 -14.16
CA LYS A 299 7.21 13.09 -13.44
C LYS A 299 8.36 12.62 -14.34
N ALA A 300 8.14 11.59 -15.13
CA ALA A 300 9.14 11.08 -16.06
C ALA A 300 9.50 12.11 -17.14
N ILE A 301 8.52 12.82 -17.71
CA ILE A 301 8.75 13.87 -18.71
C ILE A 301 9.55 15.04 -18.13
N TYR A 302 9.22 15.52 -16.93
CA TYR A 302 10.02 16.58 -16.32
C TYR A 302 11.42 16.10 -15.91
N HIS A 303 11.56 14.82 -15.56
CA HIS A 303 12.88 14.25 -15.30
C HIS A 303 13.73 14.16 -16.58
N THR A 304 13.15 13.77 -17.72
CA THR A 304 13.87 13.77 -19.01
C THR A 304 14.16 15.18 -19.51
N LEU A 305 13.24 16.14 -19.34
CA LEU A 305 13.50 17.55 -19.64
C LEU A 305 14.65 18.15 -18.80
N ASN A 306 14.89 17.64 -17.59
CA ASN A 306 16.03 18.03 -16.75
C ASN A 306 17.38 17.48 -17.24
N LEU A 307 17.41 16.54 -18.19
CA LEU A 307 18.64 16.07 -18.85
C LEU A 307 19.03 16.96 -20.04
N CYS A 308 18.07 17.73 -20.57
CA CYS A 308 18.28 18.63 -21.70
C CYS A 308 19.07 19.86 -21.28
N ASN A 309 19.89 20.38 -22.21
CA ASN A 309 20.51 21.69 -22.04
C ASN A 309 19.54 22.79 -22.48
N ILE A 310 19.60 23.94 -21.83
CA ILE A 310 18.76 25.10 -22.12
C ILE A 310 19.62 26.14 -22.79
N ASP A 311 19.27 26.52 -24.01
CA ASP A 311 19.83 27.69 -24.63
C ASP A 311 19.01 28.93 -24.26
N VAL A 312 19.60 29.77 -23.41
CA VAL A 312 19.00 31.03 -22.94
C VAL A 312 18.79 32.02 -24.09
N THR A 313 19.60 31.93 -25.15
CA THR A 313 19.56 32.89 -26.26
C THR A 313 18.40 32.64 -27.21
N GLN A 314 18.09 31.37 -27.49
CA GLN A 314 17.05 30.98 -28.44
C GLN A 314 15.73 30.52 -27.78
N LYS A 315 15.67 30.45 -26.44
CA LYS A 315 14.54 29.84 -25.71
C LYS A 315 14.21 28.43 -26.22
N CYS A 316 15.25 27.70 -26.59
CA CYS A 316 15.18 26.34 -27.10
C CYS A 316 15.88 25.38 -26.14
N LEU A 317 15.34 24.17 -26.06
CA LEU A 317 15.93 23.04 -25.37
C LEU A 317 16.71 22.21 -26.39
N ILE A 318 17.97 21.95 -26.07
CA ILE A 318 18.85 21.10 -26.85
C ILE A 318 18.96 19.78 -26.11
N ALA A 319 18.58 18.70 -26.79
CA ALA A 319 18.74 17.34 -26.29
C ALA A 319 19.63 16.54 -27.24
N GLU A 320 20.41 15.62 -26.68
CA GLU A 320 21.15 14.62 -27.45
C GLU A 320 20.58 13.26 -27.10
N VAL A 321 20.19 12.53 -28.14
CA VAL A 321 19.53 11.24 -28.00
C VAL A 321 20.22 10.20 -28.85
N TRP A 322 20.36 8.99 -28.30
CA TRP A 322 20.65 7.81 -29.08
C TRP A 322 19.35 7.25 -29.63
N CYS A 323 19.33 6.98 -30.93
CA CYS A 323 18.19 6.35 -31.59
C CYS A 323 18.64 5.40 -32.70
N PRO A 324 17.87 4.34 -32.97
CA PRO A 324 18.17 3.41 -34.05
C PRO A 324 17.97 4.09 -35.40
N VAL A 325 18.90 3.85 -36.33
CA VAL A 325 18.90 4.43 -37.69
C VAL A 325 17.64 4.03 -38.46
N SER A 326 17.14 2.82 -38.21
CA SER A 326 15.95 2.24 -38.83
C SER A 326 14.65 3.00 -38.50
N ASP A 327 14.55 3.60 -37.31
CA ASP A 327 13.30 4.22 -36.81
C ASP A 327 13.34 5.75 -36.77
N LEU A 328 14.29 6.37 -37.47
CA LEU A 328 14.44 7.82 -37.50
C LEU A 328 13.22 8.54 -38.07
N ASP A 329 12.56 7.97 -39.07
CA ASP A 329 11.36 8.55 -39.69
C ASP A 329 10.18 8.54 -38.70
N SER A 330 10.03 7.46 -37.94
CA SER A 330 9.02 7.33 -36.88
C SER A 330 9.21 8.38 -35.78
N ILE A 331 10.46 8.64 -35.39
CA ILE A 331 10.81 9.67 -34.40
C ILE A 331 10.50 11.07 -34.95
N GLN A 332 10.83 11.35 -36.21
CA GLN A 332 10.51 12.63 -36.84
C GLN A 332 8.99 12.86 -36.93
N PHE A 333 8.22 11.82 -37.24
CA PHE A 333 6.77 11.91 -37.27
C PHE A 333 6.19 12.20 -35.87
N ALA A 334 6.70 11.54 -34.83
CA ALA A 334 6.31 11.81 -33.44
C ALA A 334 6.63 13.26 -33.01
N LEU A 335 7.80 13.78 -33.40
CA LEU A 335 8.19 15.17 -33.14
C LEU A 335 7.27 16.18 -33.84
N ARG A 336 6.88 15.92 -35.09
CA ARG A 336 5.92 16.76 -35.83
C ARG A 336 4.56 16.75 -35.14
N ARG A 337 4.04 15.57 -34.78
CA ARG A 337 2.78 15.42 -34.03
C ARG A 337 2.80 16.17 -32.70
N GLY A 338 3.90 16.07 -31.94
CA GLY A 338 4.08 16.79 -30.68
C GLY A 338 4.11 18.31 -30.87
N THR A 339 4.73 18.79 -31.95
CA THR A 339 4.76 20.21 -32.30
C THR A 339 3.35 20.71 -32.67
N GLU A 340 2.63 19.98 -33.51
CA GLU A 340 1.24 20.31 -33.90
C GLU A 340 0.30 20.35 -32.69
N ARG A 341 0.42 19.39 -31.76
CA ARG A 341 -0.38 19.33 -30.53
C ARG A 341 -0.14 20.51 -29.59
N SER A 342 1.07 21.06 -29.60
CA SER A 342 1.41 22.26 -28.81
C SER A 342 0.90 23.56 -29.43
N GLY A 343 0.46 23.54 -30.70
CA GLY A 343 0.07 24.74 -31.44
C GLY A 343 1.25 25.60 -31.90
N SER A 344 2.49 25.12 -31.76
CA SER A 344 3.66 25.83 -32.28
C SER A 344 3.76 25.68 -33.80
N THR A 345 4.13 26.78 -34.47
CA THR A 345 4.42 26.82 -35.91
C THR A 345 5.86 26.47 -36.25
N VAL A 346 6.75 26.40 -35.26
CA VAL A 346 8.19 26.12 -35.47
C VAL A 346 8.41 24.61 -35.39
N PRO A 347 8.85 23.96 -36.48
CA PRO A 347 9.10 22.52 -36.47
C PRO A 347 10.28 22.18 -35.56
N SER A 348 10.11 21.12 -34.78
CA SER A 348 11.23 20.51 -34.05
C SER A 348 12.25 19.94 -35.03
N ILE A 349 13.53 20.26 -34.84
CA ILE A 349 14.61 19.87 -35.75
C ILE A 349 15.37 18.68 -35.15
N LEU A 350 15.53 17.62 -35.93
CA LEU A 350 16.39 16.48 -35.62
C LEU A 350 17.62 16.51 -36.52
N ASN A 351 18.79 16.76 -35.94
CA ASN A 351 20.07 16.78 -36.64
C ASN A 351 20.87 15.51 -36.32
N ARG A 352 21.42 14.84 -37.33
CA ARG A 352 22.28 13.66 -37.10
C ARG A 352 23.70 14.13 -36.84
N MET A 353 24.29 13.67 -35.74
CA MET A 353 25.65 13.99 -35.36
C MET A 353 26.57 12.80 -35.59
N GLN A 354 27.75 13.07 -36.15
CA GLN A 354 28.84 12.10 -36.14
C GLN A 354 29.60 12.22 -34.81
N THR A 355 29.72 11.11 -34.10
CA THR A 355 30.44 11.04 -32.83
C THR A 355 31.39 9.85 -32.82
N LYS A 356 32.47 9.97 -32.03
CA LYS A 356 33.41 8.87 -31.76
C LYS A 356 33.06 8.10 -30.48
N GLN A 357 32.01 8.50 -29.79
CA GLN A 357 31.56 7.81 -28.57
C GLN A 357 30.94 6.46 -28.90
N THR A 358 31.04 5.52 -27.95
CA THR A 358 30.45 4.19 -28.07
C THR A 358 28.92 4.29 -27.90
N PRO A 359 28.13 3.98 -28.94
CA PRO A 359 26.67 3.94 -28.82
C PRO A 359 26.19 2.78 -27.94
N PRO A 360 24.96 2.86 -27.41
CA PRO A 360 24.35 1.78 -26.66
C PRO A 360 24.04 0.57 -27.56
N THR A 361 24.13 -0.63 -27.00
CA THR A 361 23.74 -1.88 -27.67
C THR A 361 22.24 -2.08 -27.54
N PHE A 362 21.53 -2.25 -28.66
CA PHE A 362 20.10 -2.53 -28.68
C PHE A 362 19.81 -3.74 -29.57
N ASN A 363 19.09 -4.71 -29.01
CA ASN A 363 18.66 -5.92 -29.69
C ASN A 363 17.13 -5.94 -29.71
N LYS A 364 16.52 -6.01 -30.89
CA LYS A 364 15.06 -6.11 -31.01
C LYS A 364 14.59 -7.46 -30.48
N THR A 365 13.93 -7.46 -29.33
CA THR A 365 13.37 -8.68 -28.74
C THR A 365 11.89 -8.82 -29.05
N ASN A 366 11.48 -10.03 -29.40
CA ASN A 366 10.09 -10.43 -29.43
C ASN A 366 9.70 -11.05 -28.08
N LYS A 367 8.40 -11.25 -27.87
CA LYS A 367 7.83 -11.93 -26.70
C LYS A 367 8.47 -13.30 -26.39
N PHE A 368 8.92 -14.01 -27.42
CA PHE A 368 9.62 -15.28 -27.30
C PHE A 368 11.11 -15.13 -26.95
N THR A 369 11.81 -14.19 -27.61
CA THR A 369 13.27 -14.04 -27.50
C THR A 369 13.70 -13.23 -26.28
N SER A 370 12.81 -12.43 -25.69
CA SER A 370 13.12 -11.60 -24.51
C SER A 370 13.63 -12.41 -23.32
N GLY A 371 13.05 -13.58 -23.05
CA GLY A 371 13.52 -14.45 -21.95
C GLY A 371 14.95 -14.92 -22.15
N PHE A 372 15.30 -15.35 -23.38
CA PHE A 372 16.64 -15.80 -23.72
C PHE A 372 17.64 -14.64 -23.75
N GLN A 373 17.22 -13.47 -24.24
CA GLN A 373 18.04 -12.27 -24.22
C GLN A 373 18.39 -11.86 -22.79
N ASN A 374 17.41 -11.88 -21.88
CA ASN A 374 17.65 -11.55 -20.46
C ASN A 374 18.66 -12.50 -19.79
N ILE A 375 18.70 -13.79 -20.19
CA ILE A 375 19.71 -14.73 -19.68
C ILE A 375 21.11 -14.35 -20.16
N VAL A 376 21.24 -13.98 -21.44
CA VAL A 376 22.52 -13.53 -22.01
C VAL A 376 22.96 -12.22 -21.35
N ASP A 377 22.05 -11.24 -21.26
CA ASP A 377 22.33 -9.92 -20.70
C ASP A 377 22.67 -9.97 -19.20
N ALA A 378 22.19 -10.99 -18.48
CA ALA A 378 22.53 -11.22 -17.07
C ALA A 378 24.03 -11.58 -16.87
N TYR A 379 24.69 -12.16 -17.87
CA TYR A 379 26.14 -12.39 -17.82
C TYR A 379 26.92 -11.11 -18.15
N GLY A 380 26.40 -10.31 -19.07
CA GLY A 380 26.95 -9.02 -19.43
C GLY A 380 26.31 -8.45 -20.70
N ILE A 381 26.30 -7.13 -20.81
CA ILE A 381 25.81 -6.44 -22.00
C ILE A 381 26.89 -6.52 -23.08
N GLY A 382 26.54 -7.04 -24.26
CA GLY A 382 27.47 -7.17 -25.38
C GLY A 382 27.95 -5.82 -25.92
N ASN A 383 29.14 -5.79 -26.52
CA ASN A 383 29.67 -4.59 -27.14
C ASN A 383 28.84 -4.20 -28.37
N TYR A 384 28.91 -2.92 -28.75
CA TYR A 384 28.21 -2.43 -29.92
C TYR A 384 28.65 -3.18 -31.19
N ARG A 385 27.67 -3.69 -31.95
CA ARG A 385 27.82 -4.47 -33.19
C ARG A 385 28.51 -5.82 -33.01
N GLU A 386 28.63 -6.29 -31.79
CA GLU A 386 29.06 -7.66 -31.49
C GLU A 386 27.98 -8.67 -31.92
N ILE A 387 28.40 -9.92 -32.16
CA ILE A 387 27.48 -11.01 -32.47
C ILE A 387 26.71 -11.35 -31.20
N ASN A 388 25.39 -11.25 -31.26
CA ASN A 388 24.54 -11.63 -30.14
C ASN A 388 24.52 -13.17 -30.03
N PRO A 389 24.85 -13.77 -28.86
CA PRO A 389 24.76 -15.21 -28.68
C PRO A 389 23.31 -15.70 -28.49
N ALA A 390 22.36 -14.81 -28.17
CA ALA A 390 20.98 -15.18 -27.87
C ALA A 390 20.30 -16.08 -28.93
N PRO A 391 20.44 -15.86 -30.26
CA PRO A 391 19.91 -16.77 -31.27
C PRO A 391 20.39 -18.22 -31.12
N TYR A 392 21.65 -18.42 -30.72
CA TYR A 392 22.22 -19.74 -30.47
C TYR A 392 21.75 -20.30 -29.14
N THR A 393 21.68 -19.45 -28.10
CA THR A 393 21.20 -19.82 -26.77
C THR A 393 19.76 -20.34 -26.80
N ILE A 394 18.90 -19.85 -27.70
CA ILE A 394 17.51 -20.33 -27.84
C ILE A 394 17.42 -21.85 -28.00
N ILE A 395 18.35 -22.47 -28.74
CA ILE A 395 18.34 -23.93 -29.00
C ILE A 395 19.35 -24.66 -28.12
N THR A 396 20.57 -24.15 -28.04
CA THR A 396 21.67 -24.83 -27.34
C THR A 396 21.43 -24.94 -25.83
N PHE A 397 20.84 -23.91 -25.20
CA PHE A 397 20.60 -23.92 -23.75
C PHE A 397 19.55 -24.97 -23.34
N PRO A 398 18.33 -25.00 -23.93
CA PRO A 398 17.37 -26.06 -23.64
C PRO A 398 17.85 -27.46 -24.00
N PHE A 399 18.65 -27.60 -25.07
CA PHE A 399 19.22 -28.88 -25.46
C PHE A 399 20.22 -29.43 -24.44
N LEU A 400 21.18 -28.60 -24.00
CA LEU A 400 22.15 -29.01 -22.97
C LEU A 400 21.46 -29.36 -21.66
N PHE A 401 20.42 -28.61 -21.28
CA PHE A 401 19.59 -28.95 -20.14
C PHE A 401 18.92 -30.32 -20.29
N ALA A 402 18.33 -30.60 -21.45
CA ALA A 402 17.66 -31.87 -21.74
C ALA A 402 18.61 -33.08 -21.67
N VAL A 403 19.89 -32.91 -22.01
CA VAL A 403 20.90 -33.98 -21.84
C VAL A 403 21.19 -34.25 -20.37
N MET A 404 21.26 -33.21 -19.54
CA MET A 404 21.53 -33.34 -18.10
C MET A 404 20.33 -33.83 -17.30
N PHE A 405 19.12 -33.44 -17.69
CA PHE A 405 17.88 -33.73 -16.98
C PHE A 405 17.17 -35.01 -17.44
N GLY A 406 17.57 -35.56 -18.60
CA GLY A 406 16.88 -36.58 -19.41
C GLY A 406 16.01 -37.62 -18.70
N ASP A 407 14.77 -37.24 -18.39
CA ASP A 407 13.69 -38.12 -17.92
C ASP A 407 12.39 -37.73 -18.66
N MET A 408 11.77 -38.71 -19.30
CA MET A 408 10.58 -38.49 -20.12
C MET A 408 9.35 -38.12 -19.27
N GLY A 409 9.22 -38.70 -18.07
CA GLY A 409 8.11 -38.43 -17.15
C GLY A 409 8.17 -37.02 -16.57
N HIS A 410 9.35 -36.62 -16.09
CA HIS A 410 9.57 -35.26 -15.59
C HIS A 410 9.52 -34.22 -16.72
N GLY A 411 10.05 -34.54 -17.91
CA GLY A 411 9.95 -33.69 -19.11
C GLY A 411 8.51 -33.44 -19.54
N LEU A 412 7.64 -34.47 -19.48
CA LEU A 412 6.21 -34.33 -19.75
C LEU A 412 5.53 -33.38 -18.76
N LEU A 413 5.80 -33.54 -17.46
CA LEU A 413 5.22 -32.70 -16.41
C LEU A 413 5.66 -31.23 -16.56
N MET A 414 6.95 -30.98 -16.82
CA MET A 414 7.49 -29.65 -17.12
C MET A 414 6.82 -29.02 -18.34
N THR A 415 6.63 -29.79 -19.41
CA THR A 415 5.95 -29.33 -20.63
C THR A 415 4.49 -28.96 -20.35
N CYS A 416 3.75 -29.79 -19.60
CA CYS A 416 2.37 -29.50 -19.21
C CYS A 416 2.24 -28.21 -18.39
N ILE A 417 3.14 -28.00 -17.41
CA ILE A 417 3.16 -26.78 -16.59
C ILE A 417 3.51 -25.55 -17.45
N ALA A 418 4.53 -25.64 -18.30
CA ALA A 418 4.91 -24.56 -19.20
C ALA A 418 3.79 -24.21 -20.18
N LEU A 419 3.13 -25.22 -20.75
CA LEU A 419 2.00 -25.03 -21.65
C LEU A 419 0.82 -24.36 -20.94
N TYR A 420 0.53 -24.74 -19.69
CA TYR A 420 -0.48 -24.07 -18.87
C TYR A 420 -0.18 -22.57 -18.69
N LEU A 421 1.08 -22.21 -18.39
CA LEU A 421 1.50 -20.81 -18.25
C LEU A 421 1.38 -20.02 -19.56
N VAL A 422 1.69 -20.64 -20.70
CA VAL A 422 1.56 -20.02 -22.02
C VAL A 422 0.10 -19.84 -22.43
N ILE A 423 -0.75 -20.85 -22.20
CA ILE A 423 -2.19 -20.77 -22.56
C ILE A 423 -2.92 -19.73 -21.70
N ARG A 424 -2.62 -19.64 -20.41
CA ARG A 424 -3.28 -18.72 -19.48
C ARG A 424 -2.57 -17.37 -19.33
N GLU A 425 -1.70 -17.02 -20.26
CA GLU A 425 -0.87 -15.84 -20.16
C GLU A 425 -1.65 -14.54 -19.87
N SER A 426 -2.72 -14.27 -20.62
CA SER A 426 -3.51 -13.03 -20.45
C SER A 426 -4.12 -12.90 -19.06
N ARG A 427 -4.57 -14.00 -18.46
CA ARG A 427 -5.13 -14.03 -17.10
C ARG A 427 -4.04 -13.86 -16.05
N LEU A 428 -2.88 -14.49 -16.24
CA LEU A 428 -1.77 -14.43 -15.27
C LEU A 428 -1.09 -13.06 -15.25
N VAL A 429 -0.94 -12.40 -16.41
CA VAL A 429 -0.48 -11.00 -16.49
C VAL A 429 -1.45 -10.08 -15.73
N ALA A 430 -2.76 -10.28 -15.90
CA ALA A 430 -3.78 -9.47 -15.24
C ALA A 430 -3.82 -9.65 -13.71
N GLN A 431 -3.50 -10.86 -13.22
CA GLN A 431 -3.62 -11.20 -11.80
C GLN A 431 -2.51 -10.60 -10.90
N LYS A 432 -1.48 -9.93 -11.46
CA LYS A 432 -0.35 -9.29 -10.74
C LYS A 432 0.05 -10.05 -9.47
N SER A 433 0.89 -11.08 -9.61
CA SER A 433 1.41 -11.84 -8.49
C SER A 433 2.57 -11.12 -7.77
N ASP A 434 2.48 -11.02 -6.45
CA ASP A 434 3.57 -10.49 -5.60
C ASP A 434 4.68 -11.53 -5.33
N ASN A 435 4.46 -12.79 -5.71
CA ASN A 435 5.45 -13.85 -5.55
C ASN A 435 6.57 -13.73 -6.59
N GLU A 436 7.76 -13.31 -6.15
CA GLU A 436 8.95 -13.15 -6.99
C GLU A 436 9.31 -14.42 -7.77
N MET A 437 9.24 -15.59 -7.11
CA MET A 437 9.51 -16.88 -7.76
C MET A 437 8.55 -17.14 -8.93
N PHE A 438 7.26 -16.83 -8.76
CA PHE A 438 6.27 -17.01 -9.82
C PHE A 438 6.53 -16.05 -10.98
N ASN A 439 6.89 -14.80 -10.68
CA ASN A 439 7.22 -13.80 -11.71
C ASN A 439 8.44 -14.22 -12.54
N MET A 440 9.46 -14.80 -11.91
CA MET A 440 10.64 -15.33 -12.60
C MET A 440 10.29 -16.51 -13.51
N VAL A 441 9.52 -17.49 -13.00
CA VAL A 441 9.07 -18.65 -13.78
C VAL A 441 8.16 -18.22 -14.94
N PHE A 442 7.27 -17.27 -14.72
CA PHE A 442 6.37 -16.74 -15.74
C PHE A 442 7.11 -15.97 -16.84
N ALA A 443 8.13 -15.17 -16.47
CA ALA A 443 9.01 -14.50 -17.43
C ALA A 443 9.75 -15.52 -18.32
N GLY A 444 10.17 -16.65 -17.74
CA GLY A 444 10.87 -17.73 -18.42
C GLY A 444 9.98 -18.79 -19.10
N ARG A 445 8.67 -18.59 -19.23
CA ARG A 445 7.72 -19.62 -19.70
C ARG A 445 8.08 -20.29 -21.02
N TYR A 446 8.62 -19.55 -21.99
CA TYR A 446 9.04 -20.10 -23.29
C TYR A 446 10.32 -20.93 -23.19
N ILE A 447 11.20 -20.60 -22.24
CA ILE A 447 12.43 -21.34 -21.99
C ILE A 447 12.07 -22.70 -21.39
N ILE A 448 11.21 -22.71 -20.38
CA ILE A 448 10.73 -23.94 -19.72
C ILE A 448 9.99 -24.84 -20.72
N LEU A 449 9.19 -24.25 -21.61
CA LEU A 449 8.51 -24.98 -22.68
C LEU A 449 9.52 -25.70 -23.59
N LEU A 450 10.57 -25.02 -24.04
CA LEU A 450 11.60 -25.64 -24.87
C LEU A 450 12.39 -26.70 -24.09
N MET A 451 12.74 -26.45 -22.83
CA MET A 451 13.43 -27.42 -21.98
C MET A 451 12.63 -28.71 -21.81
N GLY A 452 11.32 -28.60 -21.57
CA GLY A 452 10.42 -29.75 -21.46
C GLY A 452 10.32 -30.53 -22.78
N MET A 453 10.14 -29.83 -23.91
CA MET A 453 10.05 -30.44 -25.24
C MET A 453 11.35 -31.17 -25.62
N PHE A 454 12.52 -30.57 -25.41
CA PHE A 454 13.80 -31.23 -25.70
C PHE A 454 14.06 -32.43 -24.78
N SER A 455 13.63 -32.36 -23.52
CA SER A 455 13.71 -33.49 -22.57
C SER A 455 12.84 -34.67 -22.98
N LEU A 456 11.73 -34.44 -23.69
CA LEU A 456 10.89 -35.51 -24.27
C LEU A 456 11.54 -36.14 -25.50
N THR A 457 12.17 -35.34 -26.37
CA THR A 457 12.78 -35.83 -27.62
C THR A 457 14.10 -36.58 -27.43
N ASN A 458 14.75 -36.45 -26.27
CA ASN A 458 15.90 -37.27 -25.89
C ASN A 458 15.44 -38.72 -25.55
N GLU A 459 14.79 -39.39 -26.50
CA GLU A 459 14.22 -40.75 -26.41
C GLU A 459 15.27 -41.85 -26.13
N HIS A 460 16.57 -41.54 -26.19
CA HIS A 460 17.62 -42.51 -25.89
C HIS A 460 17.78 -42.82 -24.39
N VAL A 461 17.21 -42.01 -23.49
CA VAL A 461 17.17 -42.32 -22.06
C VAL A 461 15.79 -42.90 -21.76
N THR A 462 15.70 -44.22 -21.80
CA THR A 462 14.50 -45.04 -21.58
C THR A 462 13.99 -45.00 -20.12
N CYS A 463 14.16 -43.87 -19.42
CA CYS A 463 13.85 -43.71 -18.01
C CYS A 463 12.55 -42.91 -17.87
N LEU A 464 11.48 -43.58 -17.46
CA LEU A 464 10.18 -42.99 -17.14
C LEU A 464 10.03 -43.05 -15.62
N PHE A 465 10.30 -41.96 -14.89
CA PHE A 465 10.32 -41.97 -13.41
C PHE A 465 11.20 -43.09 -12.82
N ASN A 466 12.42 -43.26 -13.34
CA ASN A 466 13.34 -44.37 -13.02
C ASN A 466 12.87 -45.78 -13.42
N LEU A 467 11.75 -45.93 -14.15
CA LEU A 467 11.31 -47.19 -14.73
C LEU A 467 11.82 -47.31 -16.17
N ASN A 468 12.54 -48.39 -16.44
CA ASN A 468 12.99 -48.72 -17.79
C ASN A 468 11.80 -49.23 -18.62
N THR A 469 11.39 -48.50 -19.66
CA THR A 469 10.31 -48.94 -20.57
C THR A 469 10.74 -50.06 -21.52
N ASN A 470 12.03 -50.42 -21.57
CA ASN A 470 12.54 -51.58 -22.30
C ASN A 470 12.75 -52.80 -21.39
N ARG A 471 11.69 -53.60 -21.19
CA ARG A 471 11.83 -55.00 -20.77
C ARG A 471 11.75 -56.01 -21.93
N ASN A 472 11.59 -55.59 -23.20
CA ASN A 472 11.26 -56.53 -24.30
C ASN A 472 11.98 -56.32 -25.66
N VAL A 473 13.17 -55.71 -25.72
CA VAL A 473 13.94 -55.62 -27.00
C VAL A 473 15.37 -56.17 -26.86
N LYS A 474 15.50 -57.34 -26.20
CA LYS A 474 16.71 -58.18 -26.27
C LYS A 474 16.30 -59.63 -26.56
N SER A 475 15.76 -59.91 -27.75
CA SER A 475 15.60 -61.31 -28.21
C SER A 475 15.64 -61.50 -29.73
N THR A 476 16.21 -60.57 -30.48
CA THR A 476 16.40 -60.75 -31.93
C THR A 476 17.61 -59.96 -32.36
N PHE A 477 18.78 -60.59 -32.33
CA PHE A 477 19.94 -60.41 -33.22
C PHE A 477 21.08 -61.26 -32.62
N THR A 478 21.03 -62.56 -32.94
CA THR A 478 22.19 -63.43 -33.11
C THR A 478 22.29 -63.74 -34.60
#